data_AF-A0A183JGL4-F1
#
_entry.id   AF-A0A183JGL4-F1
#
_cell.length_a   1.000
_cell.length_b   1.000
_cell.length_c   1.000
_cell.angle_alpha   90.00
_cell.angle_beta   90.00
_cell.angle_gamma   90.00
#
_symmetry.space_group_name_H-M   'P 1'
#
loop_
_entity.id
_entity.type
_entity.pdbx_description
1 polymer ?
#
loop_
_entity_poly.entity_id
_entity_poly.type
_entity_poly.pdbx_seq_one_letter_code
_entity_poly.pdbx_strand_id
1 'polypeptide(L)'
;RKIPQIRWPDTISNNQLWKRTNQIPAEEEIRKKRWKCIGHTLRKAPNCVTRQALTWNPEGQRKRGIPKNTLHREIETGRHEKNEQELDGIRKEGSGQSGLENAGRWPMLH
;
A
#
# COMPACT_ATOMS: atom_id res chain seq x y z
N ARG A 1 13.94 37.35 1.63
CA ARG A 1 12.54 36.87 1.85
C ARG A 1 12.57 35.86 2.98
N LYS A 2 11.83 36.05 4.08
CA LYS A 2 11.77 35.12 5.22
C LYS A 2 10.51 34.26 5.10
N ILE A 3 10.68 32.94 5.11
CA ILE A 3 9.59 31.96 5.12
C ILE A 3 9.19 31.75 6.58
N PRO A 4 7.90 31.80 6.95
CA PRO A 4 7.47 31.52 8.32
C PRO A 4 7.73 30.04 8.64
N GLN A 5 8.30 29.77 9.82
CA GLN A 5 8.49 28.41 10.35
C GLN A 5 7.13 27.81 10.69
N ILE A 6 6.51 27.12 9.73
CA ILE A 6 5.30 26.33 9.96
C ILE A 6 5.74 24.98 10.52
N ARG A 7 5.41 24.73 11.78
CA ARG A 7 5.71 23.47 12.47
C ARG A 7 4.71 22.41 12.04
N TRP A 8 5.20 21.38 11.35
CA TRP A 8 4.42 20.18 11.06
C TRP A 8 4.51 19.22 12.25
N PRO A 9 3.40 18.60 12.65
CA PRO A 9 3.46 17.49 13.60
C PRO A 9 4.03 16.26 12.88
N ASP A 10 5.17 15.76 13.37
CA ASP A 10 5.88 14.60 12.80
C ASP A 10 5.09 13.28 12.91
N THR A 11 4.02 13.25 13.70
CA THR A 11 3.16 12.08 13.86
C THR A 11 1.72 12.51 14.13
N ILE A 12 0.85 12.36 13.14
CA ILE A 12 -0.60 12.55 13.32
C ILE A 12 -1.20 11.21 13.72
N SER A 13 -1.74 11.15 14.94
CA SER A 13 -2.44 9.94 15.39
C SER A 13 -3.79 9.80 14.69
N ASN A 14 -4.11 8.58 14.24
CA ASN A 14 -5.38 8.30 13.56
C ASN A 14 -6.60 8.70 14.41
N ASN A 15 -6.55 8.50 15.74
CA ASN A 15 -7.63 8.88 16.65
C ASN A 15 -7.94 10.38 16.58
N GLN A 16 -6.92 11.22 16.49
CA GLN A 16 -7.07 12.67 16.43
C GLN A 16 -7.56 13.15 15.06
N LEU A 17 -7.22 12.44 13.99
CA LEU A 17 -7.76 12.65 12.65
C LEU A 17 -9.27 12.36 12.60
N TRP A 18 -9.71 11.20 13.11
CA TRP A 18 -11.13 10.81 13.13
C TRP A 18 -12.00 11.77 13.94
N LYS A 19 -11.49 12.26 15.08
CA LYS A 19 -12.17 13.28 15.89
C LYS A 19 -12.36 14.61 15.15
N ARG A 20 -11.45 14.97 14.25
CA ARG A 20 -11.52 16.22 13.48
C ARG A 20 -12.40 16.11 12.25
N THR A 21 -12.41 14.95 11.59
CA THR A 21 -13.14 14.77 10.34
C THR A 21 -14.60 14.41 10.54
N ASN A 22 -15.05 14.06 11.75
CA ASN A 22 -16.40 13.56 12.04
C ASN A 22 -16.83 12.41 11.11
N GLN A 23 -15.87 11.71 10.51
CA GLN A 23 -16.12 10.61 9.58
C GLN A 23 -16.23 9.30 10.36
N ILE A 24 -17.19 8.48 9.95
CA ILE A 24 -17.35 7.14 10.50
C ILE A 24 -16.21 6.27 9.93
N PRO A 25 -15.41 5.61 10.78
CA PRO A 25 -14.34 4.73 10.32
C PRO A 25 -14.91 3.64 9.41
N ALA A 26 -14.18 3.29 8.36
CA ALA A 26 -14.59 2.24 7.44
C ALA A 26 -14.85 0.91 8.17
N GLU A 27 -14.09 0.62 9.23
CA GLU A 27 -14.29 -0.55 10.08
C GLU A 27 -15.66 -0.57 10.77
N GLU A 28 -16.10 0.58 11.29
CA GLU A 28 -17.40 0.74 11.96
C GLU A 28 -18.55 0.51 10.96
N GLU A 29 -18.41 1.05 9.75
CA GLU A 29 -19.36 0.83 8.65
C GLU A 29 -19.40 -0.64 8.19
N ILE A 30 -18.23 -1.28 8.06
CA ILE A 30 -18.12 -2.71 7.73
C ILE A 30 -18.79 -3.55 8.82
N ARG A 31 -18.56 -3.22 10.09
CA ARG A 31 -19.16 -3.90 11.25
C ARG A 31 -20.69 -3.77 11.24
N LYS A 32 -21.20 -2.57 11.03
CA LYS A 32 -22.64 -2.29 10.93
C LYS A 32 -23.29 -3.07 9.79
N LYS A 33 -22.65 -3.09 8.61
CA LYS A 33 -23.12 -3.87 7.45
C LYS A 33 -23.09 -5.38 7.72
N ARG A 34 -22.05 -5.89 8.39
CA ARG A 34 -21.97 -7.29 8.83
C ARG A 34 -23.11 -7.67 9.76
N TRP A 35 -23.35 -6.90 10.82
CA TRP A 35 -24.44 -7.18 11.77
C TRP A 35 -25.82 -7.10 11.11
N LYS A 36 -26.04 -6.12 10.22
CA LYS A 36 -27.27 -6.03 9.43
C LYS A 36 -27.48 -7.26 8.55
N CYS A 37 -26.41 -7.78 7.94
CA CYS A 37 -26.45 -9.00 7.13
C CYS A 37 -26.76 -10.25 7.98
N ILE A 38 -26.09 -10.42 9.13
CA ILE A 38 -26.36 -11.52 10.06
C ILE A 38 -27.83 -11.51 10.48
N GLY A 39 -28.36 -10.35 10.86
CA GLY A 39 -29.77 -10.20 11.23
C GLY A 39 -30.74 -10.56 10.10
N HIS A 40 -30.44 -10.20 8.84
CA HIS A 40 -31.26 -10.59 7.70
C HIS A 40 -31.27 -12.10 7.49
N THR A 41 -30.11 -12.74 7.59
CA THR A 41 -29.96 -14.18 7.41
C THR A 41 -30.63 -14.98 8.55
N LEU A 42 -30.58 -14.50 9.79
CA LEU A 42 -31.24 -15.14 10.93
C LEU A 42 -32.78 -15.11 10.86
N ARG A 43 -33.37 -14.10 10.17
CA ARG A 43 -34.82 -14.03 9.93
C ARG A 43 -35.33 -15.04 8.90
N LYS A 44 -34.43 -15.69 8.14
CA LYS A 44 -34.81 -16.74 7.19
C LYS A 44 -35.16 -18.04 7.95
N ALA A 45 -35.86 -18.93 7.26
CA ALA A 45 -36.25 -20.24 7.78
C ALA A 45 -35.03 -21.02 8.31
N PRO A 46 -35.18 -21.80 9.39
CA PRO A 46 -34.06 -22.47 10.07
C PRO A 46 -33.29 -23.46 9.18
N ASN A 47 -33.94 -23.99 8.14
CA ASN A 47 -33.37 -24.92 7.18
C ASN A 47 -32.80 -24.25 5.91
N CYS A 48 -32.79 -22.91 5.81
CA CYS A 48 -32.28 -22.26 4.61
C CYS A 48 -30.74 -22.35 4.55
N VAL A 49 -30.22 -22.66 3.37
CA VAL A 49 -28.78 -22.85 3.11
C VAL A 49 -27.95 -21.65 3.60
N THR A 50 -28.45 -20.43 3.42
CA THR A 50 -27.77 -19.21 3.87
C THR A 50 -27.64 -19.09 5.38
N ARG A 51 -28.59 -19.62 6.15
CA ARG A 51 -28.54 -19.64 7.63
C ARG A 51 -27.67 -20.78 8.13
N GLN A 52 -27.70 -21.94 7.48
CA GLN A 52 -26.75 -23.04 7.74
C GLN A 52 -25.30 -22.62 7.46
N ALA A 53 -25.07 -21.82 6.41
CA ALA A 53 -23.75 -21.29 6.09
C ALA A 53 -23.17 -20.35 7.16
N LEU A 54 -24.01 -19.73 8.03
CA LEU A 54 -23.51 -18.94 9.16
C LEU A 54 -22.85 -19.80 10.24
N THR A 55 -23.31 -21.04 10.39
CA THR A 55 -22.77 -22.01 11.37
C THR A 55 -21.52 -22.71 10.83
N TRP A 56 -21.28 -22.63 9.52
CA TRP A 56 -20.12 -23.25 8.90
C TRP A 56 -18.85 -22.48 9.27
N ASN A 57 -18.11 -22.99 10.26
CA ASN A 57 -16.72 -22.62 10.48
C ASN A 57 -15.85 -23.47 9.54
N PRO A 58 -15.23 -22.91 8.48
CA PRO A 58 -14.36 -23.69 7.61
C PRO A 58 -13.02 -23.89 8.32
N GLU A 59 -13.02 -24.75 9.33
CA GLU A 59 -11.88 -25.12 10.17
C GLU A 59 -10.97 -26.12 9.43
N GLY A 60 -10.63 -25.80 8.18
CA GLY A 60 -9.79 -26.62 7.32
C GLY A 60 -8.84 -25.75 6.53
N GLN A 61 -7.58 -26.19 6.42
CA GLN A 61 -6.66 -25.59 5.46
C GLN A 61 -7.25 -25.75 4.05
N ARG A 62 -7.56 -24.62 3.39
CA ARG A 62 -7.97 -24.63 1.98
C ARG A 62 -6.88 -25.32 1.17
N LYS A 63 -7.26 -26.29 0.32
CA LYS A 63 -6.33 -26.99 -0.56
C LYS A 63 -5.47 -25.96 -1.30
N ARG A 64 -4.16 -26.04 -1.10
CA ARG A 64 -3.12 -25.20 -1.69
C ARG A 64 -3.13 -25.46 -3.20
N GLY A 65 -3.96 -24.71 -3.94
CA GLY A 65 -4.21 -24.97 -5.37
C GLY A 65 -5.34 -24.16 -6.02
N ILE A 66 -6.22 -23.51 -5.25
CA ILE A 66 -7.16 -22.52 -5.82
C ILE A 66 -6.38 -21.22 -6.09
N PRO A 67 -6.39 -20.69 -7.33
CA PRO A 67 -5.59 -19.51 -7.67
C PRO A 67 -6.03 -18.30 -6.83
N LYS A 68 -5.10 -17.82 -6.00
CA LYS A 68 -5.21 -16.52 -5.33
C LYS A 68 -5.01 -15.43 -6.38
N ASN A 69 -6.13 -14.89 -6.87
CA ASN A 69 -6.29 -13.57 -7.49
C ASN A 69 -5.00 -12.86 -7.92
N THR A 70 -4.74 -12.92 -9.22
CA THR A 70 -3.53 -12.41 -9.88
C THR A 70 -3.37 -10.89 -9.78
N LEU A 71 -4.47 -10.12 -9.73
CA LEU A 71 -4.44 -8.65 -9.78
C LEU A 71 -3.69 -7.98 -8.62
N HIS A 72 -3.93 -8.38 -7.37
CA HIS A 72 -3.25 -7.74 -6.24
C HIS A 72 -1.74 -8.05 -6.25
N ARG A 73 -1.36 -9.26 -6.65
CA ARG A 73 0.05 -9.66 -6.75
C ARG A 73 0.74 -8.95 -7.93
N GLU A 74 0.08 -8.86 -9.07
CA GLU A 74 0.57 -8.13 -10.25
C GLU A 74 0.76 -6.64 -9.96
N ILE A 75 -0.20 -6.01 -9.25
CA ILE A 75 -0.08 -4.62 -8.83
C ILE A 75 1.08 -4.44 -7.83
N GLU A 76 1.24 -5.35 -6.86
CA GLU A 76 2.34 -5.29 -5.88
C GLU A 76 3.71 -5.46 -6.55
N THR A 77 3.86 -6.48 -7.41
CA THR A 77 5.07 -6.72 -8.19
C THR A 77 5.38 -5.53 -9.10
N GLY A 78 4.38 -5.00 -9.81
CA GLY A 78 4.58 -3.84 -10.69
C GLY A 78 4.91 -2.54 -9.97
N ARG A 79 4.52 -2.38 -8.70
CA ARG A 79 4.95 -1.24 -7.85
C ARG A 79 6.39 -1.39 -7.39
N HIS A 80 6.80 -2.62 -7.04
CA HIS A 80 8.17 -2.91 -6.62
C HIS A 80 9.15 -2.74 -7.78
N GLU A 81 8.79 -3.22 -8.96
CA GLU A 81 9.61 -3.15 -10.18
C GLU A 81 9.88 -1.70 -10.63
N LYS A 82 8.87 -0.81 -10.56
CA LYS A 82 9.04 0.61 -10.87
C LYS A 82 9.99 1.31 -9.89
N ASN A 83 9.92 0.96 -8.61
CA ASN A 83 10.78 1.54 -7.58
C ASN A 83 12.25 1.07 -7.75
N GLU A 84 12.46 -0.19 -8.14
CA GLU A 84 13.80 -0.70 -8.47
C GLU A 84 14.40 -0.03 -9.72
N GLN A 85 13.61 0.21 -10.77
CA GLN A 85 14.06 0.94 -11.96
C GLN A 85 14.44 2.40 -11.64
N GLU A 86 13.68 3.07 -10.76
CA GLU A 86 13.98 4.43 -10.30
C GLU A 86 15.29 4.48 -9.49
N LEU A 87 15.52 3.50 -8.61
CA LEU A 87 16.76 3.36 -7.83
C LEU A 87 17.97 3.03 -8.71
N ASP A 88 17.82 2.20 -9.75
CA ASP A 88 18.90 1.92 -10.69
C ASP A 88 19.25 3.16 -11.53
N GLY A 89 18.26 3.93 -11.97
CA GLY A 89 18.47 5.21 -12.67
C GLY A 89 19.32 6.20 -11.86
N ILE A 90 19.00 6.37 -10.57
CA ILE A 90 19.75 7.24 -9.65
C ILE A 90 21.19 6.73 -9.44
N ARG A 91 21.38 5.40 -9.38
CA ARG A 91 22.72 4.80 -9.23
C ARG A 91 23.60 4.99 -10.46
N LYS A 92 23.02 5.01 -11.67
CA LYS A 92 23.77 5.26 -12.90
C LYS A 92 24.18 6.72 -13.05
N GLU A 93 23.31 7.66 -12.65
CA GLU A 93 23.59 9.10 -12.69
C GLU A 93 24.75 9.51 -11.76
N GLY A 94 24.95 8.80 -10.64
CA GLY A 94 26.09 9.01 -9.72
C GLY A 94 27.46 8.50 -10.21
N SER A 95 27.52 7.74 -11.31
CA SER A 95 28.76 7.13 -11.81
C SER A 95 29.46 7.91 -12.93
N GLY A 96 28.94 9.08 -13.30
CA GLY A 96 29.43 9.94 -14.39
C GLY A 96 30.59 10.89 -14.06
N GLN A 97 31.45 10.59 -13.08
CA GLN A 97 32.65 11.39 -12.78
C GLN A 97 33.92 10.51 -12.74
N SER A 98 34.27 9.90 -13.86
CA SER A 98 35.64 9.42 -14.08
C SER A 98 36.03 9.59 -15.53
N GLY A 99 36.64 10.73 -15.83
CA GLY A 99 37.08 11.09 -17.18
C GLY A 99 37.79 12.43 -17.23
N LEU A 100 38.77 12.66 -16.33
CA LEU A 100 39.77 13.71 -16.53
C LEU A 100 41.05 13.05 -17.05
N GLU A 101 41.05 12.77 -18.35
CA GLU A 101 42.25 12.45 -19.11
C GLU A 101 43.05 13.73 -19.36
N ASN A 102 44.22 13.82 -18.73
CA ASN A 102 45.15 14.93 -18.93
C ASN A 102 45.78 14.83 -20.34
N ALA A 103 45.28 15.62 -21.28
CA ALA A 103 45.93 15.85 -22.57
C ALA A 103 46.11 17.36 -22.79
N GLY A 104 47.18 17.91 -22.21
CA GLY A 104 47.56 19.32 -22.34
C GLY A 104 49.08 19.45 -22.49
N ARG A 105 49.61 18.94 -23.60
CA ARG A 105 51.00 19.11 -24.04
C ARG A 105 51.18 20.56 -24.53
N TRP A 106 51.85 21.41 -23.76
CA TRP A 106 52.25 22.75 -24.20
C TRP A 106 53.61 22.69 -24.89
N PRO A 107 53.78 23.23 -26.12
CA PRO A 107 55.11 23.52 -26.64
C PRO A 107 55.53 24.94 -26.23
N MET A 108 56.72 25.04 -25.62
CA MET A 108 57.42 26.31 -25.41
C MET A 108 57.87 26.88 -26.76
N LEU A 109 57.57 28.15 -27.00
CA LEU A 109 58.18 28.97 -28.05
C LEU A 109 59.30 29.80 -27.41
N HIS A 110 60.49 29.77 -28.03
CA HIS A 110 61.60 30.71 -27.82
C HIS A 110 62.07 31.15 -29.20
#